data_AF-A0AAV9M5X2-F1
#
_entry.id   AF-A0AAV9M5X2-F1
#
_cell.length_a   1.000
_cell.length_b   1.000
_cell.length_c   1.000
_cell.angle_alpha   90.00
_cell.angle_beta   90.00
_cell.angle_gamma   90.00
#
_symmetry.space_group_name_H-M   'P 1'
#
loop_
_entity.id
_entity.type
_entity.pdbx_description
1 polymer ?
#
loop_
_entity_poly.entity_id
_entity_poly.type
_entity_poly.pdbx_seq_one_letter_code
_entity_poly.pdbx_strand_id
1 'polypeptide(L)'
;MRNYNSVCDCYKWRAIWKHKRKKRTTTRGSHIPPPLWTGNLLYAGRTQLVNSVRLHIHTYWSSIFLLPKKVLKNITTVCRNFLWSGQENTLKSPLIAWKEVCRSKNEGGLGIMECMTWNEAAITKYVWNIAKKADNLWVKWVNRIYLKGNDWWQY
;
A
#
# COMPACT_ATOMS: atom_id res chain seq x y z
N MET A 1 19.70 -27.14 1.39
CA MET A 1 20.76 -26.12 1.22
C MET A 1 20.18 -24.95 0.42
N ARG A 2 20.05 -23.77 1.05
CA ARG A 2 19.50 -22.55 0.44
C ARG A 2 20.57 -21.94 -0.45
N ASN A 3 20.30 -21.80 -1.75
CA ASN A 3 21.24 -21.21 -2.70
C ASN A 3 21.12 -19.68 -2.67
N TYR A 4 22.20 -19.02 -2.28
CA TYR A 4 22.37 -17.57 -2.22
C TYR A 4 22.58 -17.01 -3.63
N ASN A 5 21.61 -16.26 -4.15
CA ASN A 5 21.80 -15.37 -5.31
C ASN A 5 21.25 -13.98 -4.96
N SER A 6 21.90 -13.29 -4.00
CA SER A 6 21.49 -11.97 -3.52
C SER A 6 22.23 -10.79 -4.17
N VAL A 7 22.80 -10.96 -5.37
CA VAL A 7 23.69 -9.94 -5.98
C VAL A 7 23.13 -9.34 -7.28
N CYS A 8 22.09 -9.91 -7.90
CA CYS A 8 21.63 -9.45 -9.22
C CYS A 8 20.57 -8.33 -9.19
N ASP A 9 19.84 -8.11 -8.10
CA ASP A 9 18.67 -7.19 -8.12
C ASP A 9 18.98 -5.70 -7.88
N CYS A 10 20.17 -5.38 -7.39
CA CYS A 10 20.58 -3.98 -7.22
C CYS A 10 20.79 -3.27 -8.58
N TYR A 11 21.12 -4.01 -9.63
CA TYR A 11 21.41 -3.46 -10.96
C TYR A 11 20.16 -3.04 -11.73
N LYS A 12 19.05 -3.79 -11.60
CA LYS A 12 17.78 -3.50 -12.31
C LYS A 12 17.22 -2.15 -11.89
N TRP A 13 17.25 -1.85 -10.59
CA TRP A 13 16.91 -0.52 -10.10
C TRP A 13 17.98 0.50 -10.48
N ARG A 14 19.28 0.23 -10.29
CA ARG A 14 20.34 1.19 -10.62
C ARG A 14 20.31 1.67 -12.08
N ALA A 15 19.91 0.82 -13.04
CA ALA A 15 19.71 1.19 -14.45
C ALA A 15 18.50 2.12 -14.66
N ILE A 16 17.36 1.79 -14.05
CA ILE A 16 16.16 2.65 -14.04
C ILE A 16 16.47 4.01 -13.39
N TRP A 17 17.28 4.00 -12.32
CA TRP A 17 17.75 5.19 -11.62
C TRP A 17 18.66 6.07 -12.48
N LYS A 18 19.58 5.49 -13.27
CA LYS A 18 20.39 6.24 -14.26
C LYS A 18 19.51 6.87 -15.34
N HIS A 19 18.50 6.15 -15.83
CA HIS A 19 17.59 6.68 -16.86
C HIS A 19 16.70 7.82 -16.34
N LYS A 20 16.28 7.77 -15.07
CA LYS A 20 15.46 8.82 -14.43
C LYS A 20 16.27 10.07 -14.05
N ARG A 21 17.55 9.90 -13.67
CA ARG A 21 18.46 11.03 -13.35
C ARG A 21 18.77 11.90 -14.58
N LYS A 22 18.78 11.31 -15.78
CA LYS A 22 19.05 12.03 -17.05
C LYS A 22 17.85 12.81 -17.62
N LYS A 23 16.62 12.61 -17.12
CA LYS A 23 15.41 13.35 -17.55
C LYS A 23 15.00 14.51 -16.64
N ARG A 24 15.91 14.99 -15.77
CA ARG A 24 15.64 16.10 -14.82
C ARG A 24 15.80 17.50 -15.43
N THR A 25 16.16 17.61 -16.70
CA THR A 25 16.13 18.88 -17.42
C THR A 25 14.96 18.86 -18.41
N THR A 26 14.15 19.92 -18.36
CA THR A 26 13.07 20.26 -19.31
C THR A 26 11.68 19.71 -18.98
N THR A 27 10.97 20.41 -18.10
CA THR A 27 9.54 20.73 -18.31
C THR A 27 9.26 22.13 -17.75
N ARG A 28 9.40 23.16 -18.60
CA ARG A 28 8.59 24.38 -18.52
C ARG A 28 7.24 24.04 -19.14
N GLY A 29 6.14 24.27 -18.43
CA GLY A 29 4.79 24.03 -18.96
C GLY A 29 3.75 23.81 -17.86
N SER A 30 3.11 24.92 -17.47
CA SER A 30 1.76 25.08 -16.90
C SER A 30 1.08 23.92 -16.16
N HIS A 31 0.88 24.10 -14.85
CA HIS A 31 -0.43 24.09 -14.14
C HIS A 31 -0.19 23.83 -12.63
N ILE A 32 -0.61 24.81 -11.82
CA ILE A 32 -0.74 24.81 -10.34
C ILE A 32 0.55 24.44 -9.57
N PRO A 33 1.14 25.38 -8.79
CA PRO A 33 2.29 25.04 -7.97
C PRO A 33 1.89 23.96 -6.94
N PRO A 34 2.60 22.82 -6.87
CA PRO A 34 2.37 21.86 -5.80
C PRO A 34 2.63 22.55 -4.46
N PRO A 35 1.96 22.11 -3.37
CA PRO A 35 2.26 22.62 -2.04
C PRO A 35 3.76 22.51 -1.75
N LEU A 36 4.31 23.61 -1.23
CA LEU A 36 5.75 23.93 -1.12
C LEU A 36 6.60 22.81 -0.49
N TRP A 37 5.99 21.97 0.35
CA TRP A 37 6.61 20.85 1.06
C TRP A 37 6.91 19.61 0.19
N THR A 38 6.36 19.54 -1.03
CA THR A 38 6.44 18.35 -1.90
C THR A 38 7.54 18.43 -2.95
N GLY A 39 8.11 19.62 -3.19
CA GLY A 39 8.98 19.91 -4.33
C GLY A 39 10.32 19.15 -4.31
N ASN A 40 10.90 18.91 -3.13
CA ASN A 40 12.31 18.50 -3.03
C ASN A 40 12.58 17.19 -2.25
N LEU A 41 11.56 16.37 -1.99
CA LEU A 41 11.80 15.08 -1.32
C LEU A 41 12.54 14.10 -2.26
N LEU A 42 13.69 13.59 -1.80
CA LEU A 42 14.37 12.44 -2.40
C LEU A 42 13.41 11.24 -2.50
N TYR A 43 13.56 10.42 -3.55
CA TYR A 43 12.67 9.27 -3.78
C TYR A 43 12.62 8.29 -2.60
N ALA A 44 13.71 8.13 -1.86
CA ALA A 44 13.76 7.37 -0.62
C ALA A 44 12.82 7.96 0.46
N GLY A 45 12.82 9.29 0.63
CA GLY A 45 11.91 9.98 1.55
C GLY A 45 10.45 9.84 1.13
N ARG A 46 10.16 9.92 -0.17
CA ARG A 46 8.81 9.67 -0.70
C ARG A 46 8.33 8.25 -0.43
N THR A 47 9.21 7.27 -0.56
CA THR A 47 8.91 5.86 -0.28
C THR A 47 8.55 5.66 1.20
N GLN A 48 9.34 6.24 2.10
CA GLN A 48 9.09 6.15 3.53
C GLN A 48 7.78 6.84 3.91
N LEU A 49 7.52 8.02 3.35
CA LEU A 49 6.28 8.77 3.58
C LEU A 49 5.05 8.01 3.09
N VAL A 50 5.12 7.43 1.88
CA VAL A 50 4.03 6.59 1.35
C VAL A 50 3.81 5.40 2.28
N ASN A 51 4.87 4.77 2.77
CA ASN A 51 4.74 3.62 3.65
C ASN A 51 4.09 3.99 4.99
N SER A 52 4.52 5.08 5.63
CA SER A 52 3.93 5.51 6.90
C SER A 52 2.47 5.94 6.75
N VAL A 53 2.18 6.85 5.82
CA VAL A 53 0.82 7.38 5.60
C VAL A 53 -0.14 6.26 5.23
N ARG A 54 0.26 5.37 4.31
CA ARG A 54 -0.54 4.20 3.93
C ARG A 54 -0.83 3.31 5.13
N LEU A 55 0.19 2.96 5.93
CA LEU A 55 0.00 2.09 7.10
C LEU A 55 -0.97 2.70 8.11
N HIS A 56 -0.86 4.00 8.40
CA HIS A 56 -1.77 4.69 9.32
C HIS A 56 -3.21 4.71 8.81
N ILE A 57 -3.41 5.07 7.54
CA ILE A 57 -4.74 5.06 6.90
C ILE A 57 -5.35 3.66 7.01
N HIS A 58 -4.62 2.62 6.61
CA HIS A 58 -5.13 1.25 6.69
C HIS A 58 -5.46 0.84 8.12
N THR A 59 -4.55 1.07 9.06
CA THR A 59 -4.74 0.65 10.45
C THR A 59 -5.97 1.32 11.06
N TYR A 60 -6.13 2.62 10.85
CA TYR A 60 -7.27 3.38 11.32
C TYR A 60 -8.58 2.86 10.72
N TRP A 61 -8.69 2.82 9.39
CA TRP A 61 -9.93 2.40 8.73
C TRP A 61 -10.26 0.93 9.00
N SER A 62 -9.24 0.06 9.07
CA SER A 62 -9.42 -1.37 9.36
C SER A 62 -9.86 -1.66 10.79
N SER A 63 -9.84 -0.68 11.70
CA SER A 63 -10.41 -0.81 13.03
C SER A 63 -11.90 -0.52 13.06
N ILE A 64 -12.39 0.26 12.10
CA ILE A 64 -13.76 0.80 12.08
C ILE A 64 -14.60 0.06 11.03
N PHE A 65 -14.05 -0.18 9.84
CA PHE A 65 -14.77 -0.71 8.68
C PHE A 65 -13.97 -1.72 7.85
N LEU A 66 -14.70 -2.59 7.16
CA LEU A 66 -14.17 -3.39 6.06
C LEU A 66 -14.07 -2.51 4.80
N LEU A 67 -12.86 -2.34 4.25
CA LEU A 67 -12.67 -1.45 3.12
C LEU A 67 -13.10 -2.11 1.80
N PRO A 68 -13.95 -1.46 0.99
CA PRO A 68 -14.31 -1.97 -0.33
C PRO A 68 -13.13 -1.88 -1.30
N LYS A 69 -13.04 -2.86 -2.21
CA LYS A 69 -11.94 -3.01 -3.19
C LYS A 69 -11.72 -1.75 -4.05
N LYS A 70 -12.79 -0.99 -4.35
CA LYS A 70 -12.71 0.27 -5.12
C LYS A 70 -11.90 1.34 -4.39
N VAL A 71 -12.09 1.50 -3.08
CA VAL A 71 -11.36 2.47 -2.26
C VAL A 71 -9.89 2.08 -2.16
N LEU A 72 -9.60 0.79 -1.97
CA LEU A 72 -8.22 0.28 -1.95
C LEU A 72 -7.48 0.58 -3.26
N LYS A 73 -8.16 0.42 -4.41
CA LYS A 73 -7.61 0.78 -5.72
C LYS A 73 -7.33 2.28 -5.82
N ASN A 74 -8.25 3.13 -5.36
CA ASN A 74 -8.06 4.59 -5.38
C ASN A 74 -6.86 5.02 -4.53
N ILE A 75 -6.74 4.51 -3.30
CA ILE A 75 -5.59 4.76 -2.41
C ILE A 75 -4.29 4.31 -3.09
N THR A 76 -4.31 3.12 -3.69
CA THR A 76 -3.15 2.59 -4.43
C THR A 76 -2.73 3.51 -5.57
N THR A 77 -3.70 4.04 -6.33
CA THR A 77 -3.43 4.99 -7.43
C THR A 77 -2.79 6.28 -6.93
N VAL A 78 -3.32 6.87 -5.84
CA VAL A 78 -2.76 8.10 -5.26
C VAL A 78 -1.34 7.87 -4.74
N CYS A 79 -1.11 6.80 -3.98
CA CYS A 79 0.23 6.43 -3.49
C CYS A 79 1.21 6.19 -4.64
N ARG A 80 0.73 5.55 -5.73
CA ARG A 80 1.52 5.29 -6.93
C ARG A 80 1.91 6.60 -7.62
N ASN A 81 0.97 7.50 -7.87
CA ASN A 81 1.23 8.78 -8.51
C ASN A 81 2.22 9.63 -7.69
N PHE A 82 2.01 9.67 -6.37
CA PHE A 82 2.88 10.39 -5.45
C PHE A 82 4.32 9.85 -5.47
N LEU A 83 4.50 8.53 -5.44
CA LEU A 83 5.82 7.90 -5.46
C LEU A 83 6.61 8.26 -6.74
N TRP A 84 5.95 8.25 -7.90
CA TRP A 84 6.61 8.43 -9.19
C TRP A 84 6.81 9.87 -9.60
N SER A 85 5.83 10.74 -9.31
CA SER A 85 5.77 12.12 -9.79
C SER A 85 5.88 13.16 -8.67
N GLY A 86 5.56 12.80 -7.42
CA GLY A 86 5.52 13.76 -6.30
C GLY A 86 4.31 14.70 -6.32
N GLN A 87 3.33 14.41 -7.16
CA GLN A 87 2.02 15.05 -7.16
C GLN A 87 0.93 13.98 -7.28
N GLU A 88 -0.25 14.29 -6.75
CA GLU A 88 -1.41 13.40 -6.76
C GLU A 88 -1.98 13.16 -8.17
N ASN A 89 -2.02 14.21 -8.99
CA ASN A 89 -2.69 14.22 -10.29
C ASN A 89 -1.69 14.30 -11.44
N THR A 90 -0.92 13.23 -11.64
CA THR A 90 -0.07 13.13 -12.82
C THR A 90 -0.54 12.05 -13.77
N LEU A 91 -0.78 12.43 -15.02
CA LEU A 91 -1.03 11.52 -16.15
C LEU A 91 0.21 10.68 -16.53
N LYS A 92 1.32 10.81 -15.80
CA LYS A 92 2.57 10.10 -16.07
C LYS A 92 2.40 8.63 -15.68
N SER A 93 2.33 7.77 -16.70
CA SER A 93 2.24 6.34 -16.49
C SER A 93 3.51 5.84 -15.77
N PRO A 94 3.36 5.13 -14.65
CA PRO A 94 4.46 4.52 -13.91
C PRO A 94 5.21 3.52 -14.78
N LEU A 95 6.54 3.63 -14.82
CA LEU A 95 7.43 2.76 -15.60
C LEU A 95 7.44 1.29 -15.14
N ILE A 96 6.96 1.03 -13.92
CA ILE A 96 7.02 -0.28 -13.27
C ILE A 96 5.62 -0.66 -12.78
N ALA A 97 5.28 -1.93 -12.95
CA ALA A 97 4.05 -2.50 -12.41
C ALA A 97 4.04 -2.37 -10.88
N TRP A 98 2.91 -1.96 -10.30
CA TRP A 98 2.80 -1.77 -8.86
C TRP A 98 3.12 -3.06 -8.07
N LYS A 99 2.78 -4.21 -8.63
CA LYS A 99 3.11 -5.53 -8.06
C LYS A 99 4.62 -5.76 -7.89
N GLU A 100 5.47 -5.27 -8.80
CA GLU A 100 6.93 -5.39 -8.63
C GLU A 100 7.46 -4.43 -7.56
N VAL A 101 6.86 -3.25 -7.41
CA VAL A 101 7.17 -2.32 -6.33
C VAL A 101 6.84 -2.93 -4.97
N CYS A 102 5.76 -3.70 -4.90
CA CYS A 102 5.27 -4.31 -3.68
C CYS A 102 6.06 -5.56 -3.21
N ARG A 103 6.98 -6.07 -4.01
CA ARG A 103 7.80 -7.22 -3.62
C ARG A 103 8.67 -6.90 -2.40
N SER A 104 9.09 -7.95 -1.68
CA SER A 104 9.98 -7.82 -0.54
C SER A 104 11.30 -7.16 -0.98
N LYS A 105 11.95 -6.45 -0.06
CA LYS A 105 13.29 -5.87 -0.32
C LYS A 105 14.31 -6.93 -0.73
N ASN A 106 14.13 -8.16 -0.25
CA ASN A 106 14.99 -9.31 -0.57
C ASN A 106 14.80 -9.82 -2.00
N GLU A 107 13.65 -9.55 -2.62
CA GLU A 107 13.30 -9.94 -3.99
C GLU A 107 13.46 -8.76 -4.97
N GLY A 108 14.22 -7.75 -4.57
CA GLY A 108 14.42 -6.54 -5.36
C GLY A 108 13.20 -5.61 -5.41
N GLY A 109 12.23 -5.72 -4.50
CA GLY A 109 11.12 -4.76 -4.41
C GLY A 109 11.39 -3.61 -3.44
N LEU A 110 10.43 -2.68 -3.33
CA LEU A 110 10.51 -1.57 -2.36
C LEU A 110 10.07 -1.98 -0.94
N GLY A 111 9.49 -3.17 -0.78
CA GLY A 111 8.93 -3.65 0.49
C GLY A 111 7.62 -2.96 0.89
N ILE A 112 6.91 -2.36 -0.07
CA ILE A 112 5.59 -1.77 0.17
C ILE A 112 4.54 -2.87 0.07
N MET A 113 3.94 -3.26 1.18
CA MET A 113 2.87 -4.26 1.15
C MET A 113 1.64 -3.79 0.37
N GLU A 114 1.03 -4.68 -0.41
CA GLU A 114 -0.17 -4.38 -1.21
C GLU A 114 -1.40 -4.13 -0.32
N CYS A 115 -2.18 -3.08 -0.63
CA CYS A 115 -3.37 -2.69 0.13
C CYS A 115 -4.45 -3.78 0.17
N MET A 116 -4.54 -4.60 -0.87
CA MET A 116 -5.48 -5.72 -0.97
C MET A 116 -5.15 -6.81 0.06
N THR A 117 -3.88 -7.22 0.13
CA THR A 117 -3.39 -8.23 1.09
C THR A 117 -3.60 -7.77 2.53
N TRP A 118 -3.40 -6.48 2.82
CA TRP A 118 -3.70 -5.93 4.15
C TRP A 118 -5.18 -6.00 4.51
N ASN A 119 -6.07 -5.73 3.55
CA ASN A 119 -7.50 -5.81 3.79
C ASN A 119 -7.95 -7.25 4.03
N GLU A 120 -7.39 -8.22 3.30
CA GLU A 120 -7.63 -9.65 3.54
C GLU A 120 -7.17 -10.05 4.95
N ALA A 121 -5.97 -9.64 5.37
CA ALA A 121 -5.48 -9.90 6.72
C ALA A 121 -6.38 -9.25 7.81
N ALA A 122 -6.89 -8.05 7.57
CA ALA A 122 -7.83 -7.39 8.47
C ALA A 122 -9.15 -8.19 8.58
N ILE A 123 -9.70 -8.66 7.46
CA ILE A 123 -10.89 -9.53 7.44
C ILE A 123 -10.62 -10.81 8.23
N THR A 124 -9.49 -11.48 8.01
CA THR A 124 -9.13 -12.69 8.76
C THR A 124 -9.05 -12.43 10.26
N LYS A 125 -8.51 -11.28 10.69
CA LYS A 125 -8.50 -10.88 12.10
C LYS A 125 -9.92 -10.74 12.66
N TYR A 126 -10.85 -10.17 11.90
CA TYR A 126 -12.25 -10.06 12.31
C TYR A 126 -12.93 -11.43 12.42
N VAL A 127 -12.76 -12.29 11.43
CA VAL A 127 -13.29 -13.67 11.44
C VAL A 127 -12.75 -14.44 12.64
N TRP A 128 -11.45 -14.32 12.91
CA TRP A 128 -10.80 -14.94 14.06
C TRP A 128 -11.38 -14.44 15.40
N ASN A 129 -11.67 -13.14 15.52
CA ASN A 129 -12.29 -12.58 16.72
C ASN A 129 -13.73 -13.10 16.93
N ILE A 130 -14.48 -13.32 15.86
CA ILE A 130 -15.81 -13.93 15.90
C ILE A 130 -15.69 -15.40 16.34
N ALA A 131 -14.79 -16.16 15.72
CA ALA A 131 -14.56 -17.57 16.02
C ALA A 131 -14.18 -17.81 17.49
N LYS A 132 -13.35 -16.92 18.06
CA LYS A 132 -12.95 -16.97 19.47
C LYS A 132 -13.99 -16.43 20.46
N LYS A 133 -15.15 -15.95 19.99
CA LYS A 133 -16.15 -15.24 20.81
C LYS A 133 -15.49 -14.20 21.73
N ALA A 134 -14.55 -13.43 21.18
CA ALA A 134 -13.79 -12.44 21.94
C ALA A 134 -14.74 -11.47 22.65
N ASP A 135 -14.37 -11.01 23.86
CA ASP A 135 -15.17 -10.07 24.65
C ASP A 135 -15.11 -8.64 24.10
N ASN A 136 -15.56 -8.47 22.87
CA ASN A 136 -15.68 -7.20 22.19
C ASN A 136 -17.17 -6.92 21.99
N LEU A 137 -17.59 -5.69 22.28
CA LEU A 137 -18.99 -5.28 22.14
C LEU A 137 -19.53 -5.54 20.71
N TRP A 138 -18.70 -5.28 19.70
CA TRP A 138 -19.04 -5.57 18.31
C TRP A 138 -19.24 -7.08 18.05
N VAL A 139 -18.37 -7.94 18.59
CA VAL A 139 -18.52 -9.41 18.43
C VAL A 139 -19.79 -9.88 19.15
N LYS A 140 -20.08 -9.38 20.35
CA LYS A 140 -21.32 -9.66 21.08
C LYS A 140 -22.56 -9.24 20.29
N TRP A 141 -22.54 -8.04 19.70
CA TRP A 141 -23.63 -7.53 18.87
C TRP A 141 -23.83 -8.37 17.60
N VAL A 142 -22.75 -8.69 16.87
CA VAL A 142 -22.81 -9.55 15.68
C VAL A 142 -23.34 -10.94 16.04
N ASN A 143 -22.87 -11.52 17.14
CA ASN A 143 -23.35 -12.82 17.61
C ASN A 143 -24.85 -12.79 17.91
N ARG A 144 -25.36 -11.72 18.52
CA ARG A 144 -26.78 -11.57 18.86
C ARG A 144 -27.68 -11.39 17.64
N ILE A 145 -27.26 -10.59 16.66
CA ILE A 145 -28.08 -10.26 15.47
C ILE A 145 -27.97 -11.33 14.39
N TYR A 146 -26.74 -11.73 14.04
CA TYR A 146 -26.48 -12.60 12.88
C TYR A 146 -26.39 -14.07 13.26
N LEU A 147 -25.64 -14.41 14.31
CA LEU A 147 -25.42 -15.82 14.67
C LEU A 147 -26.56 -16.39 15.53
N LYS A 148 -27.32 -15.55 16.25
CA LYS A 148 -28.50 -15.94 17.06
C LYS A 148 -28.25 -17.13 18.00
N GLY A 149 -27.01 -17.36 18.41
CA GLY A 149 -26.62 -18.49 19.26
C GLY A 149 -26.13 -19.75 18.51
N ASN A 150 -26.18 -19.77 17.18
CA ASN A 150 -25.62 -20.85 16.37
C ASN A 150 -24.10 -20.69 16.22
N ASP A 151 -23.40 -21.81 16.04
CA ASP A 151 -21.98 -21.79 15.76
C ASP A 151 -21.70 -21.26 14.35
N TRP A 152 -20.66 -20.44 14.23
CA TRP A 152 -20.27 -19.80 12.97
C TRP A 152 -19.90 -20.79 11.85
N TRP A 153 -19.53 -22.02 12.22
CA TRP A 153 -19.20 -23.11 11.30
C TRP A 153 -20.42 -23.71 10.59
N GLN A 154 -21.63 -23.42 11.07
CA GLN A 154 -22.89 -23.97 10.53
C GLN A 154 -23.49 -23.08 9.42
N TYR A 155 -22.71 -22.12 8.90
CA TYR A 155 -23.12 -21.15 7.88
C TYR A 155 -22.16 -21.20 6.68
#